data_AF-A0A962JLH5-F1
#
_entry.id   AF-A0A962JLH5-F1
#
_cell.length_a   1.000
_cell.length_b   1.000
_cell.length_c   1.000
_cell.angle_alpha   90.00
_cell.angle_beta   90.00
_cell.angle_gamma   90.00
#
_symmetry.space_group_name_H-M   'P 1'
#
loop_
_entity.id
_entity.type
_entity.pdbx_description
1 polymer ?
#
loop_
_entity_poly.entity_id
_entity_poly.type
_entity_poly.pdbx_seq_one_letter_code
_entity_poly.pdbx_strand_id
1 'polypeptide(L)'
;MLAARLILGLSFFILTACSSSVFMPYPIRAAQYQDAISTGVLQPAINQTQKQSKSSRDGLLALLEQGRLQQLQQNYRASQQSFALALNKLNDIDNRALLSVTHTANQGGSLVSNDNVIPYQSHDYERIFVHQFQALNYIALG
;
A
#
# COMPACT_ATOMS: atom_id res chain seq x y z
N MET A 1 15.89 -10.98 43.31
CA MET A 1 15.33 -11.94 42.33
C MET A 1 14.01 -11.48 41.71
N LEU A 2 13.12 -10.78 42.44
CA LEU A 2 11.86 -10.25 41.87
C LEU A 2 12.06 -9.17 40.78
N ALA A 3 12.97 -8.23 41.00
CA ALA A 3 13.27 -7.15 40.04
C ALA A 3 13.84 -7.67 38.71
N ALA A 4 14.69 -8.70 38.75
CA ALA A 4 15.21 -9.35 37.54
C ALA A 4 14.11 -10.05 36.72
N ARG A 5 13.12 -10.67 37.39
CA ARG A 5 11.94 -11.26 36.73
C ARG A 5 11.01 -10.19 36.13
N LEU A 6 10.90 -9.03 36.77
CA LEU A 6 10.10 -7.91 36.29
C LEU A 6 10.74 -7.23 35.06
N ILE A 7 12.06 -7.10 35.04
CA ILE A 7 12.83 -6.59 33.89
C ILE A 7 12.79 -7.59 32.72
N LEU A 8 12.89 -8.90 32.99
CA LEU A 8 12.80 -9.94 31.96
C LEU A 8 11.39 -10.00 31.34
N GLY A 9 10.34 -9.82 32.15
CA GLY A 9 8.94 -9.75 31.68
C GLY A 9 8.65 -8.46 30.89
N LEU A 10 9.21 -7.32 31.31
CA LEU A 10 9.07 -6.05 30.61
C LEU A 10 9.79 -6.08 29.25
N SER A 11 10.95 -6.73 29.16
CA SER A 11 11.68 -6.93 27.91
C SER A 11 10.88 -7.75 26.90
N PHE A 12 10.20 -8.82 27.33
CA PHE A 12 9.36 -9.64 26.45
C PHE A 12 8.13 -8.88 25.91
N PHE A 13 7.61 -7.90 26.67
CA PHE A 13 6.45 -7.09 26.26
C PHE A 13 6.80 -6.01 25.22
N ILE A 14 8.07 -5.64 25.08
CA ILE A 14 8.50 -4.59 24.13
C ILE A 14 8.68 -5.18 22.71
N LEU A 15 8.89 -6.50 22.56
CA LEU A 15 9.04 -7.13 21.24
C LEU A 15 7.70 -7.39 20.50
N THR A 16 6.55 -7.31 21.16
CA THR A 16 5.25 -7.62 20.53
C THR A 16 4.62 -6.44 19.77
N ALA A 17 5.28 -5.27 19.71
CA ALA A 17 4.67 -4.04 19.18
C ALA A 17 4.98 -3.71 17.71
N CYS A 18 5.83 -4.48 17.01
CA CYS A 18 6.24 -4.15 15.63
C CYS A 18 5.49 -4.97 14.57
N SER A 19 4.20 -4.68 14.36
CA SER A 19 3.51 -5.07 13.11
C SER A 19 3.91 -4.12 11.99
N SER A 20 5.18 -4.16 11.58
CA SER A 20 5.64 -3.42 10.42
C SER A 20 5.23 -4.18 9.15
N SER A 21 4.90 -3.45 8.08
CA SER A 21 4.56 -4.07 6.80
C SER A 21 5.72 -4.83 6.16
N VAL A 22 6.93 -4.82 6.75
CA VAL A 22 8.07 -5.66 6.35
C VAL A 22 7.83 -7.14 6.68
N PHE A 23 7.18 -7.42 7.81
CA PHE A 23 6.96 -8.79 8.31
C PHE A 23 5.61 -9.38 7.90
N MET A 24 4.72 -8.57 7.31
CA MET A 24 3.41 -9.01 6.82
C MET A 24 3.44 -9.08 5.29
N PRO A 25 3.57 -10.28 4.69
CA PRO A 25 3.62 -10.43 3.24
C PRO A 25 2.30 -10.04 2.60
N TYR A 26 2.38 -9.51 1.39
CA TYR A 26 1.23 -9.00 0.65
C TYR A 26 0.05 -9.99 0.53
N PRO A 27 0.24 -11.30 0.24
CA PRO A 27 -0.88 -12.24 0.07
C PRO A 27 -1.81 -12.34 1.28
N ILE A 28 -1.25 -12.28 2.49
CA ILE A 28 -2.05 -12.30 3.73
C ILE A 28 -2.92 -11.04 3.84
N ARG A 29 -2.39 -9.90 3.39
CA ARG A 29 -3.10 -8.63 3.36
C ARG A 29 -4.19 -8.63 2.28
N ALA A 30 -3.87 -9.14 1.09
CA ALA A 30 -4.82 -9.26 -0.01
C ALA A 30 -6.01 -10.16 0.36
N ALA A 31 -5.78 -11.25 1.10
CA ALA A 31 -6.84 -12.10 1.62
C ALA A 31 -7.85 -11.33 2.49
N GLN A 32 -7.37 -10.42 3.36
CA GLN A 32 -8.24 -9.57 4.17
C GLN A 32 -9.12 -8.64 3.33
N TYR A 33 -8.60 -8.14 2.21
CA TYR A 33 -9.38 -7.32 1.28
C TYR A 33 -10.41 -8.16 0.52
N GLN A 34 -10.04 -9.38 0.11
CA GLN A 34 -10.97 -10.32 -0.53
C GLN A 34 -12.13 -10.68 0.41
N ASP A 35 -11.85 -10.93 1.68
CA ASP A 35 -12.87 -11.17 2.71
C ASP A 35 -13.78 -9.96 2.93
N ALA A 36 -13.20 -8.75 2.97
CA ALA A 36 -14.00 -7.53 3.07
C ALA A 36 -14.94 -7.34 1.87
N ILE A 37 -14.46 -7.68 0.66
CA ILE A 37 -15.24 -7.60 -0.58
C ILE A 37 -16.34 -8.66 -0.60
N SER A 38 -16.04 -9.90 -0.20
CA SER A 38 -17.02 -11.00 -0.21
C SER A 38 -18.14 -10.79 0.82
N THR A 39 -17.82 -10.18 1.96
CA THR A 39 -18.79 -9.86 3.02
C THR A 39 -19.50 -8.52 2.81
N GLY A 40 -19.02 -7.66 1.91
CA GLY A 40 -19.51 -6.30 1.70
C GLY A 40 -19.11 -5.30 2.81
N VAL A 41 -18.36 -5.73 3.83
CA VAL A 41 -17.93 -4.88 4.95
C VAL A 41 -16.58 -4.24 4.63
N LEU A 42 -16.62 -3.21 3.80
CA LEU A 42 -15.41 -2.60 3.21
C LEU A 42 -14.68 -1.61 4.13
N GLN A 43 -15.36 -1.04 5.13
CA GLN A 43 -14.83 0.10 5.86
C GLN A 43 -13.54 -0.18 6.67
N PRO A 44 -13.37 -1.34 7.32
CA PRO A 44 -12.10 -1.70 7.93
C PRO A 44 -10.94 -1.74 6.92
N ALA A 45 -11.17 -2.29 5.73
CA ALA A 45 -10.18 -2.35 4.66
C ALA A 45 -9.83 -0.96 4.12
N ILE A 46 -10.82 -0.08 3.97
CA ILE A 46 -10.61 1.34 3.58
C ILE A 46 -9.76 2.07 4.64
N ASN A 47 -10.05 1.89 5.92
CA ASN A 47 -9.27 2.52 7.00
C ASN A 47 -7.82 2.00 7.03
N GLN A 48 -7.62 0.70 6.78
CA GLN A 48 -6.31 0.09 6.72
C GLN A 48 -5.49 0.65 5.56
N THR A 49 -6.05 0.70 4.35
CA THR A 49 -5.37 1.27 3.17
C THR A 49 -5.07 2.76 3.33
N GLN A 50 -5.95 3.53 3.98
CA GLN A 50 -5.69 4.94 4.29
C GLN A 50 -4.49 5.16 5.24
N LYS A 51 -4.25 4.24 6.18
CA LYS A 51 -3.04 4.30 7.02
C LYS A 51 -1.79 3.98 6.20
N GLN A 52 -1.89 3.00 5.32
CA GLN A 52 -0.77 2.52 4.50
C GLN A 52 -0.40 3.46 3.36
N SER A 53 -1.35 4.25 2.83
CA SER A 53 -1.08 5.21 1.76
C SER A 53 -0.07 6.29 2.14
N LYS A 54 0.12 6.52 3.45
CA LYS A 54 1.14 7.39 4.03
C LYS A 54 2.55 6.78 4.03
N SER A 55 2.67 5.46 3.81
CA SER A 55 3.96 4.78 3.68
C SER A 55 4.65 5.20 2.38
N SER A 56 5.96 5.44 2.44
CA SER A 56 6.76 5.68 1.23
C SER A 56 6.84 4.44 0.34
N ARG A 57 6.86 3.25 0.95
CA ARG A 57 7.12 1.96 0.28
C ARG A 57 5.86 1.34 -0.33
N ASP A 58 4.79 1.28 0.47
CA ASP A 58 3.53 0.62 0.08
C ASP A 58 2.48 1.63 -0.38
N GLY A 59 2.83 2.93 -0.42
CA GLY A 59 1.86 4.00 -0.58
C GLY A 59 1.15 4.00 -1.92
N LEU A 60 1.82 3.57 -3.00
CA LEU A 60 1.19 3.43 -4.32
C LEU A 60 0.13 2.34 -4.31
N LEU A 61 0.51 1.11 -3.92
CA LEU A 61 -0.40 -0.03 -3.88
C LEU A 61 -1.61 0.26 -2.97
N ALA A 62 -1.35 0.82 -1.79
CA ALA A 62 -2.41 1.18 -0.85
C ALA A 62 -3.40 2.21 -1.44
N LEU A 63 -2.95 3.17 -2.25
CA LEU A 63 -3.85 4.12 -2.92
C LEU A 63 -4.68 3.47 -4.04
N LEU A 64 -4.09 2.56 -4.81
CA LEU A 64 -4.81 1.79 -5.84
C LEU A 64 -5.92 0.94 -5.19
N GLU A 65 -5.60 0.23 -4.11
CA GLU A 65 -6.55 -0.58 -3.35
C GLU A 65 -7.62 0.28 -2.68
N GLN A 66 -7.21 1.39 -2.03
CA GLN A 66 -8.14 2.32 -1.39
C GLN A 66 -9.16 2.87 -2.40
N GLY A 67 -8.68 3.32 -3.58
CA GLY A 67 -9.54 3.83 -4.63
C GLY A 67 -10.54 2.78 -5.11
N ARG A 68 -10.12 1.53 -5.27
CA ARG A 68 -11.01 0.45 -5.69
C ARG A 68 -12.04 0.10 -4.61
N LEU A 69 -11.63 0.01 -3.35
CA LEU A 69 -12.54 -0.28 -2.22
C LEU A 69 -13.60 0.82 -2.07
N GLN A 70 -13.20 2.10 -2.17
CA GLN A 70 -14.13 3.22 -2.13
C GLN A 70 -15.09 3.22 -3.33
N GLN A 71 -14.60 2.84 -4.52
CA GLN A 71 -15.44 2.69 -5.72
C GLN A 71 -16.49 1.58 -5.53
N LEU A 72 -16.09 0.44 -4.95
CA LEU A 72 -17.00 -0.66 -4.63
C LEU A 72 -18.02 -0.27 -3.56
N GLN A 73 -17.68 0.66 -2.66
CA GLN A 73 -18.61 1.27 -1.70
C GLN A 73 -19.45 2.40 -2.31
N GLN A 74 -19.38 2.61 -3.63
CA GLN A 74 -20.08 3.69 -4.35
C GLN A 74 -19.70 5.11 -3.88
N ASN A 75 -18.59 5.26 -3.16
CA ASN A 75 -18.03 6.55 -2.79
C ASN A 75 -17.08 7.04 -3.88
N TYR A 76 -17.64 7.37 -5.05
CA TYR A 76 -16.88 7.71 -6.25
C TYR A 76 -16.01 8.96 -6.09
N ARG A 77 -16.44 9.93 -5.27
CA ARG A 77 -15.63 11.14 -4.99
C ARG A 77 -14.36 10.79 -4.21
N ALA A 78 -14.46 9.97 -3.17
CA ALA A 78 -13.29 9.54 -2.42
C ALA A 78 -12.39 8.65 -3.29
N SER A 79 -12.98 7.73 -4.05
CA SER A 79 -12.25 6.88 -5.00
C SER A 79 -11.46 7.72 -6.01
N GLN A 80 -12.08 8.75 -6.57
CA GLN A 80 -11.46 9.65 -7.54
C GLN A 80 -10.21 10.33 -6.97
N GLN A 81 -10.30 10.80 -5.72
CA GLN A 81 -9.18 11.40 -5.01
C GLN A 81 -8.05 10.40 -4.77
N SER A 82 -8.37 9.19 -4.31
CA SER A 82 -7.36 8.14 -4.09
C SER A 82 -6.65 7.74 -5.38
N PHE A 83 -7.37 7.56 -6.49
CA PHE A 83 -6.73 7.27 -7.78
C PHE A 83 -5.93 8.45 -8.34
N ALA A 84 -6.36 9.69 -8.12
CA ALA A 84 -5.56 10.86 -8.50
C ALA A 84 -4.21 10.90 -7.76
N LEU A 85 -4.22 10.59 -6.45
CA LEU A 85 -3.00 10.46 -5.66
C LEU A 85 -2.12 9.30 -6.13
N ALA A 86 -2.72 8.17 -6.53
CA ALA A 86 -1.98 7.03 -7.09
C ALA A 86 -1.28 7.41 -8.41
N LEU A 87 -2.00 8.09 -9.32
CA LEU A 87 -1.46 8.59 -10.59
C LEU A 87 -0.31 9.57 -10.37
N ASN A 88 -0.41 10.47 -9.39
CA ASN A 88 0.70 11.36 -9.03
C ASN A 88 1.94 10.58 -8.56
N LYS A 89 1.76 9.55 -7.73
CA LYS A 89 2.88 8.69 -7.30
C LYS A 89 3.50 7.93 -8.48
N LEU A 90 2.72 7.46 -9.44
CA LEU A 90 3.22 6.82 -10.65
C LEU A 90 4.11 7.78 -11.45
N ASN A 91 3.65 9.02 -11.66
CA ASN A 91 4.45 10.06 -12.33
C ASN A 91 5.77 10.32 -11.58
N ASP A 92 5.73 10.39 -10.25
CA ASP A 92 6.94 10.58 -9.45
C ASP A 92 7.93 9.40 -9.57
N ILE A 93 7.42 8.16 -9.65
CA ILE A 93 8.24 6.96 -9.87
C ILE A 93 8.90 7.00 -11.25
N ASP A 94 8.12 7.31 -12.28
CA ASP A 94 8.59 7.35 -13.67
C ASP A 94 9.67 8.44 -13.84
N ASN A 95 9.45 9.62 -13.27
CA ASN A 95 10.42 10.71 -13.29
C ASN A 95 11.73 10.33 -12.60
N ARG A 96 11.68 9.63 -11.46
CA ARG A 96 12.89 9.13 -10.78
C ARG A 96 13.62 8.08 -11.62
N ALA A 97 12.90 7.19 -12.29
CA ALA A 97 13.50 6.17 -13.15
C ALA A 97 14.22 6.81 -14.35
N LEU A 98 13.62 7.79 -15.01
CA LEU A 98 14.24 8.55 -16.11
C LEU A 98 15.54 9.24 -15.65
N LEU A 99 15.51 9.90 -14.50
CA LEU A 99 16.71 10.51 -13.91
C LEU A 99 17.77 9.47 -13.55
N SER A 100 17.39 8.32 -12.97
CA SER A 100 18.31 7.23 -12.61
C SER A 100 18.93 6.52 -13.83
N VAL A 101 18.24 6.48 -14.97
CA VAL A 101 18.83 5.99 -16.23
C VAL A 101 19.83 7.00 -16.79
N THR A 102 19.55 8.30 -16.60
CA THR A 102 20.39 9.41 -17.08
C THR A 102 21.59 9.68 -16.18
N HIS A 103 21.47 9.36 -14.89
CA HIS A 103 22.53 9.41 -13.87
C HIS A 103 22.83 7.98 -13.44
N THR A 104 23.85 7.35 -14.03
CA THR A 104 24.34 6.01 -13.69
C THR A 104 24.76 5.94 -12.21
N ALA A 105 23.80 5.78 -11.30
CA ALA A 105 24.03 5.84 -9.86
C ALA A 105 23.52 4.56 -9.19
N ASN A 106 24.49 3.84 -8.63
CA ASN A 106 24.37 2.85 -7.56
C ASN A 106 24.01 1.41 -7.98
N GLN A 107 24.96 0.76 -8.65
CA GLN A 107 25.16 -0.68 -8.45
C GLN A 107 25.74 -0.89 -7.05
N GLY A 108 24.89 -1.30 -6.10
CA GLY A 108 25.29 -1.40 -4.69
C GLY A 108 24.30 -2.17 -3.83
N GLY A 109 24.04 -3.42 -4.19
CA GLY A 109 23.58 -4.46 -3.27
C GLY A 109 22.07 -4.63 -3.13
N SER A 110 21.55 -5.79 -3.55
CA SER A 110 20.51 -6.51 -2.81
C SER A 110 20.26 -7.92 -3.36
N LEU A 111 20.89 -8.93 -2.75
CA LEU A 111 20.31 -10.27 -2.70
C LEU A 111 19.25 -10.24 -1.59
N VAL A 112 18.13 -9.54 -1.81
CA VAL A 112 17.04 -9.51 -0.83
C VAL A 112 15.91 -10.39 -1.33
N SER A 113 15.70 -11.48 -0.62
CA SER A 113 14.69 -12.51 -0.91
C SER A 113 13.27 -12.13 -0.44
N ASN A 114 13.04 -10.86 -0.06
CA ASN A 114 11.78 -10.41 0.52
C ASN A 114 11.23 -9.22 -0.27
N ASP A 115 10.11 -9.46 -0.96
CA ASP A 115 9.40 -8.47 -1.78
C ASP A 115 8.88 -7.28 -0.95
N ASN A 116 8.75 -7.42 0.38
CA ASN A 116 8.41 -6.32 1.26
C ASN A 116 9.58 -5.36 1.50
N VAL A 117 10.81 -5.62 1.07
CA VAL A 117 11.95 -4.72 1.39
C VAL A 117 12.09 -3.60 0.36
N ILE A 118 11.67 -3.84 -0.89
CA ILE A 118 11.79 -2.89 -1.99
C ILE A 118 10.48 -2.08 -2.09
N PRO A 119 10.53 -0.77 -2.39
CA PRO A 119 9.34 0.00 -2.73
C PRO A 119 8.53 -0.67 -3.85
N TYR A 120 7.22 -0.74 -3.66
CA TYR A 120 6.34 -1.36 -4.62
C TYR A 120 6.40 -0.64 -5.98
N GLN A 121 6.46 -1.42 -7.06
CA GLN A 121 6.40 -0.94 -8.43
C GLN A 121 5.13 -1.51 -9.08
N SER A 122 4.37 -0.64 -9.75
CA SER A 122 3.18 -1.07 -10.49
C SER A 122 3.54 -1.89 -11.71
N HIS A 123 2.73 -2.89 -12.03
CA HIS A 123 2.70 -3.53 -13.33
C HIS A 123 1.91 -2.69 -14.34
N ASP A 124 2.15 -2.92 -15.64
CA ASP A 124 1.49 -2.15 -16.71
C ASP A 124 -0.04 -2.27 -16.70
N TYR A 125 -0.56 -3.46 -16.36
CA TYR A 125 -2.01 -3.66 -16.27
C TYR A 125 -2.67 -2.81 -15.18
N GLU A 126 -1.94 -2.48 -14.10
CA GLU A 126 -2.47 -1.66 -13.01
C GLU A 126 -2.60 -0.20 -13.42
N ARG A 127 -1.70 0.26 -14.30
CA ARG A 127 -1.77 1.58 -14.94
C ARG A 127 -3.01 1.69 -15.83
N ILE A 128 -3.28 0.64 -16.62
CA ILE A 128 -4.50 0.57 -17.43
C ILE A 128 -5.73 0.59 -16.54
N PHE A 129 -5.75 -0.23 -15.48
CA PHE A 129 -6.90 -0.31 -14.57
C PHE A 129 -7.16 0.99 -13.80
N VAL A 130 -6.14 1.69 -13.31
CA VAL A 130 -6.37 2.95 -12.59
C VAL A 130 -7.02 3.99 -13.49
N HIS A 131 -6.62 4.08 -14.77
CA HIS A 131 -7.27 4.98 -15.72
C HIS A 131 -8.70 4.56 -16.04
N GLN A 132 -8.94 3.26 -16.23
CA GLN A 132 -10.29 2.73 -16.44
C GLN A 132 -11.20 3.04 -15.24
N PHE A 133 -10.76 2.75 -14.02
CA PHE A 133 -11.54 3.01 -12.82
C PHE A 133 -11.76 4.51 -12.59
N GLN A 134 -10.77 5.35 -12.93
CA GLN A 134 -10.93 6.78 -12.84
C GLN A 134 -11.97 7.31 -13.84
N ALA A 135 -12.00 6.79 -15.07
CA ALA A 135 -13.05 7.10 -16.04
C ALA A 135 -14.44 6.70 -15.53
N LEU A 136 -14.55 5.52 -14.92
CA LEU A 136 -15.79 5.06 -14.30
C LEU A 136 -16.24 5.98 -13.15
N ASN A 137 -15.30 6.52 -12.35
CA ASN A 137 -15.64 7.51 -11.33
C ASN A 137 -16.20 8.80 -11.94
N TYR A 138 -15.60 9.31 -13.03
CA TYR A 138 -16.13 10.48 -13.73
C TYR A 138 -17.55 10.22 -14.25
N ILE A 139 -17.77 9.09 -14.93
CA ILE A 139 -19.10 8.71 -15.44
C ILE A 139 -20.13 8.64 -14.30
N ALA A 140 -19.75 8.08 -13.14
CA ALA A 140 -20.65 7.96 -12.00
C ALA A 140 -20.97 9.30 -11.30
N LEU A 141 -20.11 10.31 -11.46
CA LEU A 141 -20.28 11.63 -10.84
C LEU A 141 -20.99 12.64 -11.74
N GLY A 142 -21.05 12.41 -13.06
CA GLY A 142 -21.67 13.30 -14.05
C GLY A 142 -20.69 14.30 -14.63
#